data_AF-H2NA35-F1
#
_entry.id   AF-H2NA35-F1
#
_cell.length_a   1.000
_cell.length_b   1.000
_cell.length_c   1.000
_cell.angle_alpha   90.00
_cell.angle_beta   90.00
_cell.angle_gamma   90.00
#
_symmetry.space_group_name_H-M   'P 1'
#
loop_
_entity.id
_entity.type
_entity.pdbx_description
1 polymer ?
#
loop_
_entity_poly.entity_id
_entity_poly.type
_entity_poly.pdbx_seq_one_letter_code
_entity_poly.pdbx_strand_id
1 'polypeptide(L)'
;MAVPGVGLLTRLNLCAQRRTRVQRPIVRLLSCPGTVAKDLRRDEQPSGSVETGFEDKIPKRRFSEMQNERREQAQRTVLIHCPEKISENKFLKYLSQFGPINNHFFYESLGLYAVVEFCQKESIGSLQNGTHTPRTAMEAAIPFRSRFFNLKLKNPTSERSRIRSSNQLPRSNKQLFELLCYTESIDDQLNTLLKEFQLTEENTKLRYLTCSLIEDIAAAYFPDCIIRPFGSSVNTFGKLGCDLDMFLDLDETRNLGAHKTSGNFLMEFQVKTVPSERIATQKILSVLGECLDHLGPGCVGVQKILNARCPLVRFSHQASGFQCDLTTNNRIALTSSELLYIYGALDSRVRALVFSIRCWARAHSLTSSIPGAWITNFSLTMMVIFFLQRRSPPILPTLDSLKTLADAEDKCIIEGNNCTFVRDLNRIKPSRNTETLELLLKEFFEYFGNFAFDKNSINIRQGSEQNKPDSSPLYIQNPFETSLNISKNVSQSQLQKFVDLARQSAWILQQEDRDRPSISSNRPWGLASLLLPSVNRKSFTKKKSNKFAIETVKNLLESLKGNGTENFTKTSGKRTISTQA
;
A
#
# COMPACT_ATOMS: atom_id res chain seq x y z
N MET A 1 -19.42 -48.82 38.20
CA MET A 1 -19.06 -50.00 39.01
C MET A 1 -19.13 -51.21 38.08
N ALA A 2 -18.12 -52.04 37.83
CA ALA A 2 -16.80 -52.22 38.42
C ALA A 2 -15.82 -52.78 37.36
N VAL A 3 -14.54 -52.42 37.54
CA VAL A 3 -13.28 -53.00 37.00
C VAL A 3 -13.02 -54.30 37.81
N PRO A 4 -12.25 -55.36 37.42
CA PRO A 4 -10.86 -55.24 36.94
C PRO A 4 -10.25 -56.33 36.02
N GLY A 5 -9.05 -56.04 35.49
CA GLY A 5 -8.15 -57.07 34.95
C GLY A 5 -6.99 -56.53 34.10
N VAL A 6 -5.81 -56.40 34.71
CA VAL A 6 -4.53 -55.95 34.13
C VAL A 6 -3.91 -57.03 33.23
N GLY A 7 -3.24 -56.61 32.14
CA GLY A 7 -2.41 -57.50 31.32
C GLY A 7 -1.46 -56.72 30.40
N LEU A 8 -0.28 -56.39 30.91
CA LEU A 8 0.86 -55.84 30.17
C LEU A 8 1.49 -56.95 29.30
N LEU A 9 1.63 -56.77 27.99
CA LEU A 9 2.61 -57.52 27.19
C LEU A 9 3.10 -56.68 26.01
N THR A 10 4.34 -56.25 26.14
CA THR A 10 5.24 -55.74 25.12
C THR A 10 5.55 -56.81 24.08
N ARG A 11 5.43 -56.50 22.79
CA ARG A 11 6.17 -57.19 21.72
C ARG A 11 6.66 -56.21 20.67
N LEU A 12 7.97 -56.00 20.68
CA LEU A 12 8.80 -55.54 19.58
C LEU A 12 8.60 -56.45 18.36
N ASN A 13 8.55 -55.87 17.16
CA ASN A 13 8.91 -56.57 15.94
C ASN A 13 9.90 -55.72 15.12
N LEU A 14 11.08 -56.30 14.94
CA LEU A 14 12.13 -55.93 13.99
C LEU A 14 11.76 -56.42 12.58
N CYS A 15 12.55 -55.93 11.59
CA CYS A 15 12.59 -56.25 10.15
C CYS A 15 11.62 -55.46 9.25
N ALA A 16 12.01 -54.93 8.09
CA ALA A 16 13.23 -55.10 7.29
C ALA A 16 13.43 -53.88 6.37
N GLN A 17 14.69 -53.47 6.20
CA GLN A 17 15.13 -52.58 5.14
C GLN A 17 14.98 -53.27 3.77
N ARG A 18 14.18 -52.70 2.87
CA ARG A 18 14.32 -52.94 1.43
C ARG A 18 14.86 -51.68 0.77
N ARG A 19 16.08 -51.81 0.23
CA ARG A 19 16.72 -50.86 -0.68
C ARG A 19 15.94 -50.86 -2.00
N THR A 20 15.32 -49.74 -2.35
CA THR A 20 14.92 -49.44 -3.73
C THR A 20 15.71 -48.24 -4.23
N ARG A 21 16.44 -48.50 -5.31
CA ARG A 21 17.32 -47.59 -6.03
C ARG A 21 16.43 -46.66 -6.86
N VAL A 22 16.36 -45.37 -6.52
CA VAL A 22 15.70 -44.35 -7.36
C VAL A 22 16.78 -43.44 -7.92
N GLN A 23 16.91 -43.47 -9.26
CA GLN A 23 17.76 -42.57 -10.03
C GLN A 23 17.28 -41.12 -9.85
N ARG A 24 18.20 -40.24 -9.43
CA ARG A 24 18.00 -38.78 -9.42
C ARG A 24 18.42 -38.19 -10.77
N PRO A 25 17.68 -37.24 -11.35
CA PRO A 25 18.21 -36.42 -12.43
C PRO A 25 19.25 -35.44 -11.89
N ILE A 26 20.33 -35.28 -12.65
CA ILE A 26 21.44 -34.36 -12.38
C ILE A 26 20.96 -32.92 -12.58
N VAL A 27 20.87 -32.15 -11.50
CA VAL A 27 20.76 -30.68 -11.57
C VAL A 27 22.10 -30.09 -11.15
N ARG A 28 22.68 -29.30 -12.05
CA ARG A 28 23.99 -28.65 -11.90
C ARG A 28 23.98 -27.71 -10.68
N LEU A 29 24.89 -27.97 -9.74
CA LEU A 29 25.27 -27.02 -8.70
C LEU A 29 25.97 -25.82 -9.35
N LEU A 30 25.38 -24.63 -9.23
CA LEU A 30 26.11 -23.38 -9.36
C LEU A 30 26.64 -23.00 -7.98
N SER A 31 27.96 -23.11 -7.83
CA SER A 31 28.73 -22.71 -6.66
C SER A 31 28.75 -21.19 -6.52
N CYS A 32 28.40 -20.68 -5.34
CA CYS A 32 28.67 -19.30 -4.93
C CYS A 32 30.13 -19.16 -4.47
N PRO A 33 30.89 -18.15 -4.93
CA PRO A 33 31.97 -17.55 -4.15
C PRO A 33 31.40 -16.33 -3.40
N GLY A 34 31.84 -15.92 -2.22
CA GLY A 34 33.08 -16.16 -1.50
C GLY A 34 33.33 -14.91 -0.64
N THR A 35 33.81 -15.15 0.56
CA THR A 35 33.89 -14.25 1.73
C THR A 35 34.77 -13.00 1.54
N VAL A 36 34.43 -11.97 2.34
CA VAL A 36 35.15 -10.73 2.66
C VAL A 36 36.67 -10.88 2.78
N ALA A 37 37.42 -10.03 2.07
CA ALA A 37 38.80 -9.66 2.41
C ALA A 37 39.03 -8.15 2.18
N LYS A 38 39.74 -7.54 3.12
CA LYS A 38 40.21 -6.15 3.14
C LYS A 38 41.20 -5.89 2.00
N ASP A 39 41.18 -4.69 1.42
CA ASP A 39 42.41 -3.99 1.09
C ASP A 39 42.24 -2.46 1.02
N LEU A 40 43.22 -1.79 1.63
CA LEU A 40 43.45 -0.34 1.67
C LEU A 40 44.57 -0.04 0.69
N ARG A 41 44.35 0.80 -0.34
CA ARG A 41 45.26 1.87 -0.82
C ARG A 41 44.71 2.58 -2.08
N ARG A 42 44.77 3.92 -2.01
CA ARG A 42 45.03 4.97 -3.03
C ARG A 42 45.43 4.49 -4.45
N ASP A 43 45.13 5.15 -5.56
CA ASP A 43 44.82 6.57 -5.90
C ASP A 43 44.07 6.64 -7.26
N GLU A 44 43.64 7.88 -7.60
CA GLU A 44 43.39 8.45 -8.94
C GLU A 44 41.93 8.59 -9.45
N GLN A 45 41.52 9.87 -9.53
CA GLN A 45 40.34 10.35 -10.26
C GLN A 45 40.53 10.25 -11.78
N PRO A 46 39.42 10.20 -12.52
CA PRO A 46 39.27 11.17 -13.61
C PRO A 46 37.93 11.93 -13.56
N SER A 47 38.06 13.19 -13.95
CA SER A 47 37.05 14.22 -14.22
C SER A 47 36.00 13.84 -15.27
N GLY A 48 34.76 14.30 -15.11
CA GLY A 48 33.86 14.53 -16.25
C GLY A 48 32.36 14.38 -15.99
N SER A 49 31.65 15.51 -16.14
CA SER A 49 30.20 15.69 -16.38
C SER A 49 29.18 15.17 -15.35
N VAL A 50 28.52 16.14 -14.73
CA VAL A 50 27.31 16.00 -13.89
C VAL A 50 26.11 15.70 -14.81
N GLU A 51 25.65 14.46 -14.82
CA GLU A 51 24.30 14.10 -15.25
C GLU A 51 23.42 13.92 -14.01
N THR A 52 22.61 14.94 -13.73
CA THR A 52 21.50 14.86 -12.77
C THR A 52 20.36 14.08 -13.41
N GLY A 53 20.27 12.79 -13.10
CA GLY A 53 19.15 11.94 -13.46
C GLY A 53 18.91 10.89 -12.37
N PHE A 54 17.99 11.16 -11.45
CA PHE A 54 17.46 10.14 -10.55
C PHE A 54 16.58 9.18 -11.37
N GLU A 55 17.18 8.23 -12.05
CA GLU A 55 16.46 7.06 -12.56
C GLU A 55 16.21 6.10 -11.39
N ASP A 56 15.08 6.28 -10.71
CA ASP A 56 14.56 5.31 -9.76
C ASP A 56 14.09 4.08 -10.59
N LYS A 57 15.03 3.20 -10.96
CA LYS A 57 14.75 1.96 -11.72
C LYS A 57 14.04 0.97 -10.79
N ILE A 58 12.75 1.18 -10.56
CA ILE A 58 11.86 0.15 -10.03
C ILE A 58 12.02 -1.06 -10.95
N PRO A 59 12.43 -2.24 -10.44
CA PRO A 59 12.58 -3.43 -11.26
C PRO A 59 11.26 -3.71 -11.98
N LYS A 60 11.27 -3.82 -13.31
CA LYS A 60 10.13 -4.23 -14.14
C LYS A 60 9.83 -5.72 -13.97
N ARG A 61 9.66 -6.16 -12.72
CA ARG A 61 9.31 -7.54 -12.36
C ARG A 61 7.80 -7.71 -12.40
N ARG A 62 7.31 -8.91 -12.71
CA ARG A 62 5.88 -9.19 -12.60
C ARG A 62 5.47 -9.13 -11.12
N PHE A 63 4.26 -8.64 -10.86
CA PHE A 63 3.74 -8.52 -9.49
C PHE A 63 3.70 -9.86 -8.75
N SER A 64 3.30 -10.94 -9.43
CA SER A 64 3.24 -12.29 -8.88
C SER A 64 4.62 -12.84 -8.51
N GLU A 65 5.64 -12.60 -9.33
CA GLU A 65 7.03 -13.00 -9.06
C GLU A 65 7.55 -12.28 -7.81
N MET A 66 7.32 -10.97 -7.72
CA MET A 66 7.69 -10.17 -6.55
C MET A 66 7.01 -10.69 -5.27
N GLN A 67 5.70 -10.96 -5.32
CA GLN A 67 4.96 -11.51 -4.18
C GLN A 67 5.53 -12.87 -3.72
N ASN A 68 5.82 -13.77 -4.68
CA ASN A 68 6.34 -15.10 -4.39
C ASN A 68 7.76 -15.04 -3.80
N GLU A 69 8.63 -14.19 -4.34
CA GLU A 69 9.99 -13.96 -3.83
C GLU A 69 9.96 -13.41 -2.40
N ARG A 70 9.14 -12.39 -2.14
CA ARG A 70 9.01 -11.79 -0.81
C ARG A 70 8.42 -12.75 0.22
N ARG A 71 7.46 -13.59 -0.20
CA ARG A 71 6.92 -14.66 0.66
C ARG A 71 7.99 -15.70 0.98
N GLU A 72 8.76 -16.15 -0.01
CA GLU A 72 9.85 -17.11 0.21
C GLU A 72 10.89 -16.57 1.19
N GLN A 73 11.31 -15.31 1.02
CA GLN A 73 12.18 -14.61 1.98
C GLN A 73 11.58 -14.61 3.39
N ALA A 74 10.29 -14.27 3.51
CA ALA A 74 9.59 -14.26 4.79
C ALA A 74 9.50 -15.65 5.45
N GLN A 75 9.38 -16.73 4.68
CA GLN A 75 9.32 -18.11 5.20
C GLN A 75 10.63 -18.59 5.83
N ARG A 76 11.77 -17.98 5.46
CA ARG A 76 13.09 -18.21 6.06
C ARG A 76 13.55 -17.07 6.99
N THR A 77 12.61 -16.22 7.40
CA THR A 77 12.84 -15.12 8.33
C THR A 77 12.20 -15.38 9.69
N VAL A 78 12.85 -14.91 10.76
CA VAL A 78 12.37 -14.96 12.13
C VAL A 78 12.25 -13.56 12.75
N LEU A 79 11.34 -13.42 13.70
CA LEU A 79 11.18 -12.21 14.51
C LEU A 79 11.71 -12.47 15.92
N ILE A 80 12.54 -11.57 16.45
CA ILE A 80 13.16 -11.74 17.77
C ILE A 80 12.96 -10.48 18.59
N HIS A 81 12.29 -10.60 19.74
CA HIS A 81 12.28 -9.56 20.75
C HIS A 81 13.62 -9.55 21.49
N CYS A 82 14.27 -8.39 21.49
CA CYS A 82 15.63 -8.20 21.97
C CYS A 82 15.66 -7.40 23.28
N PRO A 83 16.63 -7.67 24.17
CA PRO A 83 16.92 -6.78 25.29
C PRO A 83 17.36 -5.40 24.81
N GLU A 84 17.04 -4.34 25.56
CA GLU A 84 17.40 -2.95 25.21
C GLU A 84 18.92 -2.74 25.04
N LYS A 85 19.73 -3.51 25.76
CA LYS A 85 21.19 -3.45 25.71
C LYS A 85 21.73 -4.73 25.09
N ILE A 86 21.93 -4.71 23.78
CA ILE A 86 22.50 -5.85 23.04
C ILE A 86 23.58 -5.37 22.07
N SER A 87 24.62 -6.19 21.92
CA SER A 87 25.66 -6.01 20.91
C SER A 87 25.25 -6.76 19.66
N GLU A 88 25.09 -6.03 18.55
CA GLU A 88 24.73 -6.59 17.24
C GLU A 88 25.70 -7.70 16.82
N ASN A 89 27.01 -7.52 16.98
CA ASN A 89 28.01 -8.53 16.62
C ASN A 89 27.86 -9.81 17.45
N LYS A 90 27.65 -9.69 18.77
CA LYS A 90 27.45 -10.86 19.66
C LYS A 90 26.13 -11.58 19.33
N PHE A 91 25.08 -10.81 19.03
CA PHE A 91 23.77 -11.31 18.62
C PHE A 91 23.84 -12.11 17.31
N LEU A 92 24.44 -11.53 16.27
CA LEU A 92 24.57 -12.21 14.98
C LEU A 92 25.48 -13.44 15.09
N LYS A 93 26.60 -13.34 15.83
CA LYS A 93 27.48 -14.49 16.09
C LYS A 93 26.74 -15.65 16.75
N TYR A 94 25.85 -15.36 17.71
CA TYR A 94 25.01 -16.37 18.34
C TYR A 94 24.04 -16.99 17.33
N LEU A 95 23.34 -16.20 16.51
CA LEU A 95 22.38 -16.72 15.55
C LEU A 95 23.03 -17.50 14.40
N SER A 96 24.23 -17.12 13.98
CA SER A 96 24.98 -17.81 12.92
C SER A 96 25.33 -19.26 13.23
N GLN A 97 25.25 -19.69 14.49
CA GLN A 97 25.43 -21.10 14.87
C GLN A 97 24.29 -22.00 14.39
N PHE A 98 23.12 -21.43 14.10
CA PHE A 98 21.94 -22.17 13.61
C PHE A 98 21.86 -22.20 12.08
N GLY A 99 22.57 -21.31 11.39
CA GLY A 99 22.66 -21.23 9.94
C GLY A 99 23.16 -19.87 9.45
N PRO A 100 23.60 -19.76 8.18
CA PRO A 100 24.06 -18.50 7.62
C PRO A 100 22.92 -17.48 7.51
N ILE A 101 23.22 -16.22 7.84
CA ILE A 101 22.29 -15.09 7.82
C ILE A 101 22.46 -14.35 6.49
N ASN A 102 21.34 -14.12 5.79
CA ASN A 102 21.30 -13.37 4.53
C ASN A 102 21.15 -11.87 4.79
N ASN A 103 20.24 -11.49 5.70
CA ASN A 103 19.93 -10.11 6.00
C ASN A 103 19.38 -9.99 7.42
N HIS A 104 19.53 -8.82 8.04
CA HIS A 104 18.91 -8.49 9.31
C HIS A 104 18.71 -6.98 9.45
N PHE A 105 17.73 -6.60 10.26
CA PHE A 105 17.58 -5.21 10.71
C PHE A 105 16.90 -5.16 12.06
N PHE A 106 17.13 -4.06 12.78
CA PHE A 106 16.46 -3.76 14.04
C PHE A 106 15.40 -2.69 13.85
N TYR A 107 14.38 -2.69 14.69
CA TYR A 107 13.37 -1.63 14.76
C TYR A 107 12.79 -1.53 16.16
N GLU A 108 12.17 -0.40 16.46
CA GLU A 108 11.49 -0.15 17.73
C GLU A 108 9.97 -0.18 17.55
N SER A 109 9.30 -0.87 18.46
CA SER A 109 7.84 -0.85 18.65
C SER A 109 7.59 -0.71 20.17
N LEU A 110 6.91 -1.66 20.82
CA LEU A 110 6.80 -1.76 22.29
C LEU A 110 8.10 -2.25 22.98
N GLY A 111 9.20 -2.29 22.25
CA GLY A 111 10.49 -2.85 22.64
C GLY A 111 11.43 -2.86 21.43
N LEU A 112 12.66 -3.32 21.63
CA LEU A 112 13.60 -3.52 20.54
C LEU A 112 13.35 -4.88 19.88
N TYR A 113 13.17 -4.90 18.56
CA TYR A 113 12.97 -6.12 17.80
C TYR A 113 14.04 -6.25 16.71
N ALA A 114 14.40 -7.49 16.40
CA ALA A 114 15.24 -7.85 15.26
C ALA A 114 14.46 -8.74 14.30
N VAL A 115 14.56 -8.42 13.01
CA VAL A 115 14.15 -9.29 11.92
C VAL A 115 15.41 -9.92 11.35
N VAL A 116 15.44 -11.26 11.29
CA VAL A 116 16.62 -12.00 10.82
C VAL A 116 16.20 -12.98 9.73
N GLU A 117 16.70 -12.74 8.53
CA GLU A 117 16.50 -13.57 7.34
C GLU A 117 17.68 -14.53 7.20
N PHE A 118 17.44 -15.83 7.37
CA PHE A 118 18.45 -16.86 7.11
C PHE A 118 18.56 -17.15 5.61
N CYS A 119 19.71 -17.64 5.15
CA CYS A 119 19.85 -18.09 3.76
C CYS A 119 19.02 -19.37 3.49
N GLN A 120 18.78 -20.19 4.51
CA GLN A 120 18.16 -21.51 4.41
C GLN A 120 17.02 -21.65 5.43
N LYS A 121 15.89 -22.24 5.01
CA LYS A 121 14.70 -22.44 5.84
C LYS A 121 14.95 -23.40 6.99
N GLU A 122 15.84 -24.37 6.80
CA GLU A 122 16.23 -25.39 7.78
C GLU A 122 16.87 -24.78 9.04
N SER A 123 17.50 -23.60 8.91
CA SER A 123 18.10 -22.85 10.03
C SER A 123 17.04 -22.49 11.09
N ILE A 124 15.79 -22.27 10.67
CA ILE A 124 14.67 -22.00 11.58
C ILE A 124 14.38 -23.23 12.45
N GLY A 125 14.34 -24.42 11.84
CA GLY A 125 14.13 -25.66 12.59
C GLY A 125 15.25 -25.89 13.62
N SER A 126 16.50 -25.60 13.24
CA SER A 126 17.65 -25.64 14.16
C SER A 126 17.48 -24.69 15.35
N LEU A 127 17.10 -23.43 15.10
CA LEU A 127 16.84 -22.43 16.12
C LEU A 127 15.66 -22.83 17.04
N GLN A 128 14.56 -23.32 16.47
CA GLN A 128 13.39 -23.78 17.23
C GLN A 128 13.73 -24.96 18.14
N ASN A 129 14.54 -25.91 17.67
CA ASN A 129 14.99 -27.05 18.48
C ASN A 129 15.88 -26.63 19.66
N GLY A 130 16.65 -25.55 19.50
CA GLY A 130 17.46 -24.95 20.56
C GLY A 130 16.68 -24.01 21.51
N THR A 131 15.38 -23.81 21.29
CA THR A 131 14.54 -22.88 22.06
C THR A 131 13.67 -23.62 23.06
N HIS A 132 13.47 -23.04 24.25
CA HIS A 132 12.62 -23.60 25.29
C HIS A 132 11.33 -22.79 25.48
N THR A 133 10.23 -23.48 25.81
CA THR A 133 8.99 -22.82 26.25
C THR A 133 9.24 -22.08 27.58
N PRO A 134 8.82 -20.82 27.72
CA PRO A 134 8.94 -20.09 28.97
C PRO A 134 8.31 -20.85 30.13
N ARG A 135 9.02 -20.91 31.26
CA ARG A 135 8.50 -21.42 32.53
C ARG A 135 8.47 -20.26 33.51
N THR A 136 7.27 -19.73 33.79
CA THR A 136 7.07 -18.72 34.83
C THR A 136 6.36 -19.40 36.00
N ALA A 137 6.81 -19.16 37.23
CA ALA A 137 6.28 -19.86 38.41
C ALA A 137 4.78 -19.61 38.68
N MET A 138 4.23 -18.51 38.14
CA MET A 138 2.86 -18.06 38.40
C MET A 138 1.96 -18.05 37.15
N GLU A 139 2.48 -18.39 35.96
CA GLU A 139 1.73 -18.30 34.70
C GLU A 139 1.97 -19.53 33.82
N ALA A 140 0.89 -20.10 33.28
CA ALA A 140 0.96 -21.17 32.30
C ALA A 140 1.08 -20.58 30.89
N ALA A 141 2.05 -21.06 30.10
CA ALA A 141 2.24 -20.65 28.72
C ALA A 141 1.53 -21.62 27.75
N ILE A 142 0.81 -21.08 26.78
CA ILE A 142 0.25 -21.85 25.67
C ILE A 142 1.41 -22.29 24.74
N PRO A 143 1.62 -23.59 24.50
CA PRO A 143 2.85 -24.08 23.85
C PRO A 143 2.78 -24.00 22.31
N PHE A 144 2.29 -22.90 21.74
CA PHE A 144 2.35 -22.66 20.30
C PHE A 144 3.78 -22.26 19.89
N ARG A 145 4.45 -23.12 19.14
CA ARG A 145 5.83 -22.89 18.67
C ARG A 145 5.82 -22.10 17.37
N SER A 146 6.08 -20.80 17.44
CA SER A 146 6.14 -19.91 16.29
C SER A 146 7.57 -19.59 15.85
N ARG A 147 7.71 -18.71 14.85
CA ARG A 147 8.99 -18.06 14.47
C ARG A 147 9.20 -16.71 15.15
N PHE A 148 8.43 -16.43 16.21
CA PHE A 148 8.58 -15.24 17.03
C PHE A 148 9.22 -15.62 18.37
N PHE A 149 10.48 -15.19 18.57
CA PHE A 149 11.33 -15.56 19.69
C PHE A 149 11.50 -14.39 20.67
N ASN A 150 11.86 -14.72 21.90
CA ASN A 150 12.28 -13.76 22.91
C ASN A 150 13.70 -14.07 23.36
N LEU A 151 14.62 -13.13 23.17
CA LEU A 151 16.01 -13.27 23.58
C LEU A 151 16.22 -12.68 24.97
N LYS A 152 16.81 -13.47 25.88
CA LYS A 152 17.18 -13.03 27.23
C LYS A 152 18.70 -13.15 27.42
N LEU A 153 19.31 -12.13 28.02
CA LEU A 153 20.71 -12.21 28.44
C LEU A 153 20.80 -12.99 29.74
N LYS A 154 21.70 -13.97 29.79
CA LYS A 154 22.00 -14.71 31.03
C LYS A 154 22.70 -13.81 32.06
N ASN A 155 23.62 -12.96 31.58
CA ASN A 155 24.35 -11.99 32.39
C ASN A 155 24.22 -10.60 31.74
N PRO A 156 23.66 -9.60 32.43
CA PRO A 156 23.56 -8.24 31.88
C PRO A 156 24.97 -7.63 31.76
N THR A 157 25.38 -7.30 30.54
CA THR A 157 26.65 -6.60 30.29
C THR A 157 26.50 -5.10 30.48
N SER A 158 27.54 -4.44 31.00
CA SER A 158 27.62 -2.98 31.18
C SER A 158 27.88 -2.19 29.88
N GLU A 159 28.12 -2.88 28.76
CA GLU A 159 28.38 -2.27 27.45
C GLU A 159 27.16 -1.49 26.93
N ARG A 160 27.35 -0.20 26.64
CA ARG A 160 26.38 0.66 25.94
C ARG A 160 26.67 0.67 24.45
N SER A 161 26.14 -0.30 23.70
CA SER A 161 26.09 -0.20 22.22
C SER A 161 24.70 0.25 21.79
N ARG A 162 24.60 1.43 21.17
CA ARG A 162 23.35 1.93 20.59
C ARG A 162 23.18 1.30 19.20
N ILE A 163 22.20 0.41 19.05
CA ILE A 163 21.88 -0.21 17.78
C ILE A 163 21.15 0.80 16.89
N ARG A 164 21.42 0.75 15.59
CA ARG A 164 20.70 1.56 14.60
C ARG A 164 19.37 0.89 14.27
N SER A 165 18.28 1.51 14.70
CA SER A 165 16.92 1.08 14.41
C SER A 165 16.41 1.67 13.11
N SER A 166 15.71 0.86 12.32
CA SER A 166 14.95 1.30 11.15
C SER A 166 13.61 1.91 11.59
N ASN A 167 13.22 3.01 10.96
CA ASN A 167 11.96 3.69 11.26
C ASN A 167 10.79 2.98 10.56
N GLN A 168 9.79 2.55 11.33
CA GLN A 168 8.59 1.88 10.80
C GLN A 168 7.39 2.82 10.65
N LEU A 169 7.54 4.07 11.11
CA LEU A 169 6.55 5.13 11.05
C LEU A 169 7.11 6.34 10.29
N PRO A 170 6.25 7.13 9.65
CA PRO A 170 6.68 8.34 8.95
C PRO A 170 7.16 9.39 9.95
N ARG A 171 7.98 10.35 9.48
CA ARG A 171 8.38 11.50 10.29
C ARG A 171 7.16 12.30 10.77
N SER A 172 7.37 13.07 11.83
CA SER A 172 6.35 13.98 12.32
C SER A 172 5.95 15.01 11.26
N ASN A 173 4.68 15.40 11.24
CA ASN A 173 4.17 16.37 10.27
C ASN A 173 4.93 17.70 10.31
N LYS A 174 5.44 18.11 11.49
CA LYS A 174 6.22 19.35 11.65
C LYS A 174 7.55 19.28 10.89
N GLN A 175 8.31 18.21 11.09
CA GLN A 175 9.60 18.02 10.43
C GLN A 175 9.45 17.86 8.92
N LEU A 176 8.40 17.17 8.48
CA LEU A 176 8.09 17.07 7.06
C LEU A 176 7.79 18.45 6.46
N PHE A 177 6.99 19.26 7.16
CA PHE A 177 6.63 20.59 6.69
C PHE A 177 7.85 21.50 6.55
N GLU A 178 8.75 21.49 7.55
CA GLU A 178 10.02 22.20 7.49
C GLU A 178 10.83 21.74 6.27
N LEU A 179 10.98 20.42 6.07
CA LEU A 179 11.72 19.86 4.93
C LEU A 179 11.16 20.32 3.58
N LEU A 180 9.83 20.34 3.42
CA LEU A 180 9.19 20.81 2.17
C LEU A 180 9.42 22.30 1.92
N CYS A 181 9.55 23.13 2.95
CA CYS A 181 9.83 24.55 2.75
C CYS A 181 11.26 24.81 2.22
N TYR A 182 12.20 23.90 2.47
CA TYR A 182 13.62 24.02 2.09
C TYR A 182 13.98 23.42 0.72
N THR A 183 13.03 22.83 0.00
CA THR A 183 13.30 22.27 -1.34
C THR A 183 13.38 23.36 -2.42
N GLU A 184 13.84 22.99 -3.63
CA GLU A 184 14.10 23.94 -4.72
C GLU A 184 13.00 23.99 -5.79
N SER A 185 11.97 23.16 -5.73
CA SER A 185 10.84 23.18 -6.68
C SER A 185 9.62 22.45 -6.11
N ILE A 186 8.43 22.65 -6.69
CA ILE A 186 7.25 21.85 -6.33
C ILE A 186 7.48 20.37 -6.68
N ASP A 187 8.14 20.08 -7.80
CA ASP A 187 8.58 18.73 -8.16
C ASP A 187 9.40 18.08 -7.03
N ASP A 188 10.38 18.80 -6.48
CA ASP A 188 11.20 18.32 -5.36
C ASP A 188 10.39 18.15 -4.07
N GLN A 189 9.40 19.02 -3.80
CA GLN A 189 8.50 18.86 -2.67
C GLN A 189 7.70 17.56 -2.77
N LEU A 190 7.14 17.26 -3.94
CA LEU A 190 6.31 16.07 -4.15
C LEU A 190 7.16 14.80 -4.05
N ASN A 191 8.36 14.80 -4.63
CA ASN A 191 9.30 13.69 -4.53
C ASN A 191 9.83 13.49 -3.10
N THR A 192 10.08 14.59 -2.37
CA THR A 192 10.49 14.54 -0.96
C THR A 192 9.38 13.97 -0.09
N LEU A 193 8.13 14.41 -0.29
CA LEU A 193 6.96 13.86 0.38
C LEU A 193 6.83 12.35 0.12
N LEU A 194 6.95 11.92 -1.14
CA LEU A 194 6.93 10.52 -1.52
C LEU A 194 8.01 9.73 -0.78
N LYS A 195 9.25 10.21 -0.80
CA LYS A 195 10.39 9.53 -0.16
C LYS A 195 10.22 9.36 1.34
N GLU A 196 9.69 10.36 2.03
CA GLU A 196 9.49 10.34 3.47
C GLU A 196 8.29 9.48 3.90
N PHE A 197 7.32 9.26 3.01
CA PHE A 197 6.10 8.52 3.31
C PHE A 197 6.07 7.10 2.78
N GLN A 198 6.74 6.79 1.67
CA GLN A 198 6.70 5.45 1.07
C GLN A 198 7.20 4.36 2.02
N LEU A 199 6.71 3.13 1.84
CA LEU A 199 7.24 1.97 2.55
C LEU A 199 8.74 1.78 2.23
N THR A 200 9.52 1.49 3.27
CA THR A 200 10.93 1.09 3.08
C THR A 200 11.03 -0.40 2.79
N GLU A 201 12.21 -0.85 2.38
CA GLU A 201 12.50 -2.28 2.20
C GLU A 201 12.33 -3.05 3.51
N GLU A 202 12.80 -2.51 4.63
CA GLU A 202 12.65 -3.11 5.97
C GLU A 202 11.18 -3.21 6.37
N ASN A 203 10.40 -2.15 6.17
CA ASN A 203 8.96 -2.17 6.48
C ASN A 203 8.21 -3.19 5.60
N THR A 204 8.58 -3.27 4.32
CA THR A 204 8.02 -4.24 3.38
C THR A 204 8.35 -5.66 3.82
N LYS A 205 9.60 -5.97 4.16
CA LYS A 205 10.01 -7.27 4.70
C LYS A 205 9.26 -7.62 5.99
N LEU A 206 9.08 -6.66 6.90
CA LEU A 206 8.32 -6.86 8.13
C LEU A 206 6.83 -7.17 7.86
N ARG A 207 6.21 -6.55 6.85
CA ARG A 207 4.83 -6.85 6.43
C ARG A 207 4.69 -8.28 5.91
N TYR A 208 5.59 -8.70 5.03
CA TYR A 208 5.60 -10.08 4.51
C TYR A 208 5.90 -11.10 5.61
N LEU A 209 6.84 -10.81 6.53
CA LEU A 209 7.09 -11.64 7.71
C LEU A 209 5.83 -11.76 8.57
N THR A 210 5.14 -10.65 8.84
CA THR A 210 3.89 -10.66 9.61
C THR A 210 2.85 -11.54 8.93
N CYS A 211 2.63 -11.41 7.61
CA CYS A 211 1.75 -12.31 6.86
C CYS A 211 2.16 -13.78 7.01
N SER A 212 3.46 -14.06 6.93
CA SER A 212 4.02 -15.41 7.07
C SER A 212 3.82 -15.99 8.49
N LEU A 213 3.89 -15.17 9.54
CA LEU A 213 3.59 -15.60 10.91
C LEU A 213 2.10 -15.94 11.08
N ILE A 214 1.20 -15.18 10.46
CA ILE A 214 -0.23 -15.50 10.44
C ILE A 214 -0.50 -16.75 9.60
N GLU A 215 0.25 -16.95 8.51
CA GLU A 215 0.20 -18.17 7.68
C GLU A 215 0.52 -19.41 8.52
N ASP A 216 1.54 -19.38 9.38
CA ASP A 216 1.88 -20.49 10.28
C ASP A 216 0.70 -20.87 11.20
N ILE A 217 -0.06 -19.89 11.68
CA ILE A 217 -1.23 -20.12 12.55
C ILE A 217 -2.37 -20.75 11.74
N ALA A 218 -2.64 -20.23 10.54
CA ALA A 218 -3.68 -20.77 9.67
C ALA A 218 -3.33 -22.18 9.15
N ALA A 219 -2.05 -22.46 8.90
CA ALA A 219 -1.54 -23.73 8.41
C ALA A 219 -1.75 -24.90 9.39
N ALA A 220 -1.99 -24.61 10.67
CA ALA A 220 -2.39 -25.64 11.65
C ALA A 220 -3.73 -26.31 11.30
N TYR A 221 -4.62 -25.59 10.60
CA TYR A 221 -5.92 -26.09 10.12
C TYR A 221 -5.94 -26.31 8.61
N PHE A 222 -5.19 -25.50 7.86
CA PHE A 222 -5.18 -25.48 6.40
C PHE A 222 -3.74 -25.59 5.89
N PRO A 223 -3.14 -26.80 5.84
CA PRO A 223 -1.70 -27.00 5.67
C PRO A 223 -1.06 -26.28 4.48
N ASP A 224 -1.78 -26.19 3.37
CA ASP A 224 -1.29 -25.60 2.12
C ASP A 224 -1.80 -24.16 1.89
N CYS A 225 -2.38 -23.52 2.92
CA CYS A 225 -2.88 -22.17 2.79
C CYS A 225 -1.76 -21.14 2.57
N ILE A 226 -2.13 -20.03 1.96
CA ILE A 226 -1.20 -18.94 1.68
C ILE A 226 -1.80 -17.64 2.19
N ILE A 227 -1.03 -16.86 2.94
CA ILE A 227 -1.45 -15.52 3.33
C ILE A 227 -0.59 -14.49 2.60
N ARG A 228 -1.22 -13.72 1.71
CA ARG A 228 -0.56 -12.69 0.91
C ARG A 228 -1.00 -11.29 1.34
N PRO A 229 -0.08 -10.32 1.43
CA PRO A 229 -0.47 -8.93 1.58
C PRO A 229 -1.09 -8.40 0.29
N PHE A 230 -2.13 -7.57 0.41
CA PHE A 230 -2.73 -6.85 -0.70
C PHE A 230 -2.90 -5.35 -0.36
N GLY A 231 -3.52 -4.60 -1.27
CA GLY A 231 -3.85 -3.19 -1.06
C GLY A 231 -2.60 -2.31 -0.96
N SER A 232 -2.63 -1.38 0.00
CA SER A 232 -1.58 -0.37 0.16
C SER A 232 -0.20 -0.98 0.44
N SER A 233 -0.13 -2.19 0.98
CA SER A 233 1.15 -2.84 1.30
C SER A 233 1.96 -3.23 0.05
N VAL A 234 1.31 -3.36 -1.11
CA VAL A 234 1.94 -3.96 -2.31
C VAL A 234 1.65 -3.24 -3.61
N ASN A 235 0.73 -2.27 -3.61
CA ASN A 235 0.31 -1.55 -4.80
C ASN A 235 1.18 -0.31 -5.15
N THR A 236 2.34 -0.14 -4.50
CA THR A 236 3.28 1.00 -4.60
C THR A 236 2.81 2.34 -4.02
N PHE A 237 1.55 2.43 -3.56
CA PHE A 237 0.94 3.61 -2.93
C PHE A 237 0.86 3.50 -1.40
N GLY A 238 1.59 2.55 -0.81
CA GLY A 238 1.67 2.36 0.64
C GLY A 238 2.44 3.46 1.34
N LYS A 239 1.85 4.00 2.40
CA LYS A 239 2.51 4.94 3.31
C LYS A 239 2.93 4.21 4.59
N LEU A 240 4.09 4.53 5.16
CA LEU A 240 4.50 4.05 6.49
C LEU A 240 3.38 4.27 7.52
N GLY A 241 3.11 3.23 8.31
CA GLY A 241 2.00 3.20 9.26
C GLY A 241 0.62 2.91 8.65
N CYS A 242 0.49 2.59 7.36
CA CYS A 242 -0.78 2.10 6.82
C CYS A 242 -1.07 0.66 7.26
N ASP A 243 -2.35 0.29 7.25
CA ASP A 243 -2.83 -1.05 7.58
C ASP A 243 -2.16 -2.13 6.70
N LEU A 244 -2.12 -3.35 7.24
CA LEU A 244 -1.68 -4.56 6.57
C LEU A 244 -2.90 -5.42 6.23
N ASP A 245 -3.41 -5.22 5.01
CA ASP A 245 -4.49 -6.03 4.45
C ASP A 245 -3.96 -7.39 3.99
N MET A 246 -4.55 -8.47 4.48
CA MET A 246 -4.13 -9.85 4.26
C MET A 246 -5.23 -10.66 3.58
N PHE A 247 -4.84 -11.44 2.57
CA PHE A 247 -5.71 -12.37 1.88
C PHE A 247 -5.24 -13.81 2.14
N LEU A 248 -6.11 -14.61 2.76
CA LEU A 248 -5.95 -16.04 2.92
C LEU A 248 -6.47 -16.76 1.67
N ASP A 249 -5.55 -17.29 0.89
CA ASP A 249 -5.84 -18.16 -0.26
C ASP A 249 -5.90 -19.62 0.18
N LEU A 250 -7.00 -20.27 -0.16
CA LEU A 250 -7.25 -21.68 0.07
C LEU A 250 -7.40 -22.46 -1.26
N ASP A 251 -7.36 -21.81 -2.43
CA ASP A 251 -7.64 -22.48 -3.69
C ASP A 251 -6.39 -23.12 -4.32
N GLU A 252 -5.17 -22.65 -4.04
CA GLU A 252 -3.97 -23.40 -4.46
C GLU A 252 -3.96 -24.82 -3.87
N THR A 253 -4.56 -25.01 -2.69
CA THR A 253 -4.75 -26.31 -2.03
C THR A 253 -5.66 -27.26 -2.83
N ARG A 254 -6.61 -26.72 -3.61
CA ARG A 254 -7.55 -27.50 -4.42
C ARG A 254 -6.92 -28.00 -5.73
N ASN A 255 -5.90 -27.32 -6.24
CA ASN A 255 -5.29 -27.62 -7.54
C ASN A 255 -4.08 -28.57 -7.47
N LEU A 256 -3.52 -28.84 -6.27
CA LEU A 256 -2.33 -29.66 -6.07
C LEU A 256 -2.55 -31.18 -6.22
N GLY A 257 -3.79 -31.64 -6.46
CA GLY A 257 -4.18 -33.04 -6.20
C GLY A 257 -4.57 -33.93 -7.40
N ALA A 258 -4.55 -33.47 -8.65
CA ALA A 258 -4.99 -34.29 -9.78
C ALA A 258 -3.87 -35.17 -10.36
N HIS A 259 -3.21 -35.98 -9.53
CA HIS A 259 -2.51 -37.15 -10.07
C HIS A 259 -3.59 -38.09 -10.63
N LYS A 260 -3.50 -38.44 -11.92
CA LYS A 260 -4.33 -39.49 -12.52
C LYS A 260 -4.09 -40.80 -11.77
N THR A 261 -4.92 -41.08 -10.77
CA THR A 261 -4.95 -42.38 -10.11
C THR A 261 -5.50 -43.39 -11.12
N SER A 262 -4.77 -44.48 -11.32
CA SER A 262 -5.24 -45.59 -12.15
C SER A 262 -6.33 -46.34 -11.36
N GLY A 263 -7.52 -46.48 -11.94
CA GLY A 263 -8.65 -47.20 -11.34
C GLY A 263 -9.99 -46.48 -11.47
N ASN A 264 -11.07 -47.15 -11.05
CA ASN A 264 -12.45 -46.65 -11.15
C ASN A 264 -12.92 -45.90 -9.88
N PHE A 265 -12.03 -45.68 -8.91
CA PHE A 265 -12.37 -45.06 -7.63
C PHE A 265 -11.80 -43.64 -7.56
N LEU A 266 -12.67 -42.70 -7.21
CA LEU A 266 -12.31 -41.35 -6.82
C LEU A 266 -12.36 -41.26 -5.29
N MET A 267 -11.31 -40.75 -4.67
CA MET A 267 -11.25 -40.53 -3.23
C MET A 267 -11.32 -39.03 -2.96
N GLU A 268 -12.29 -38.62 -2.16
CA GLU A 268 -12.50 -37.24 -1.75
C GLU A 268 -12.43 -37.13 -0.22
N PHE A 269 -12.01 -35.97 0.28
CA PHE A 269 -12.06 -35.70 1.71
C PHE A 269 -13.51 -35.53 2.16
N GLN A 270 -13.91 -36.21 3.24
CA GLN A 270 -15.19 -35.94 3.89
C GLN A 270 -15.14 -34.58 4.58
N VAL A 271 -15.79 -33.57 4.00
CA VAL A 271 -15.83 -32.20 4.52
C VAL A 271 -17.25 -31.77 4.91
N LYS A 272 -17.36 -30.73 5.73
CA LYS A 272 -18.64 -30.14 6.10
C LYS A 272 -19.18 -29.27 4.98
N THR A 273 -20.40 -29.54 4.53
CA THR A 273 -21.09 -28.72 3.52
C THR A 273 -21.75 -27.50 4.18
N VAL A 274 -21.74 -26.37 3.46
CA VAL A 274 -22.41 -25.13 3.87
C VAL A 274 -23.15 -24.53 2.68
N PRO A 275 -24.21 -23.72 2.89
CA PRO A 275 -25.07 -23.25 1.81
C PRO A 275 -24.41 -22.31 0.79
N SER A 276 -23.32 -21.63 1.15
CA SER A 276 -22.62 -20.71 0.25
C SER A 276 -21.17 -20.50 0.66
N GLU A 277 -20.35 -20.04 -0.30
CA GLU A 277 -18.95 -19.65 -0.06
C GLU A 277 -18.85 -18.55 1.00
N ARG A 278 -19.79 -17.61 1.04
CA ARG A 278 -19.84 -16.57 2.08
C ARG A 278 -19.93 -17.18 3.48
N ILE A 279 -20.78 -18.18 3.68
CA ILE A 279 -20.89 -18.87 4.99
C ILE A 279 -19.59 -19.63 5.30
N ALA A 280 -18.95 -20.25 4.30
CA ALA A 280 -17.65 -20.88 4.48
C ALA A 280 -16.60 -19.87 4.96
N THR A 281 -16.48 -18.73 4.26
CA THR A 281 -15.59 -17.62 4.62
C THR A 281 -15.84 -17.14 6.05
N GLN A 282 -17.09 -16.88 6.43
CA GLN A 282 -17.44 -16.43 7.78
C GLN A 282 -17.03 -17.45 8.85
N LYS A 283 -17.24 -18.75 8.61
CA LYS A 283 -16.84 -19.81 9.54
C LYS A 283 -15.31 -19.92 9.67
N ILE A 284 -14.60 -19.91 8.55
CA ILE A 284 -13.12 -19.97 8.51
C ILE A 284 -12.55 -18.77 9.28
N LEU A 285 -12.98 -17.56 8.94
CA LEU A 285 -12.54 -16.34 9.62
C LEU A 285 -12.93 -16.32 11.10
N SER A 286 -14.10 -16.84 11.46
CA SER A 286 -14.47 -16.96 12.87
C SER A 286 -13.48 -17.83 13.64
N VAL A 287 -13.12 -19.01 13.11
CA VAL A 287 -12.18 -19.94 13.76
C VAL A 287 -10.79 -19.33 13.83
N LEU A 288 -10.30 -18.74 12.74
CA LEU A 288 -9.00 -18.07 12.73
C LEU A 288 -8.97 -16.86 13.67
N GLY A 289 -10.06 -16.11 13.77
CA GLY A 289 -10.20 -15.03 14.75
C GLY A 289 -10.05 -15.53 16.19
N GLU A 290 -10.71 -16.64 16.55
CA GLU A 290 -10.53 -17.26 17.87
C GLU A 290 -9.08 -17.72 18.10
N CYS A 291 -8.44 -18.30 17.09
CA CYS A 291 -7.06 -18.76 17.19
C CYS A 291 -6.08 -17.60 17.35
N LEU A 292 -6.28 -16.51 16.61
CA LEU A 292 -5.46 -15.30 16.74
C LEU A 292 -5.59 -14.68 18.13
N ASP A 293 -6.82 -14.62 18.67
CA ASP A 293 -7.09 -14.01 19.97
C ASP A 293 -6.51 -14.81 21.14
N HIS A 294 -6.65 -16.14 21.09
CA HIS A 294 -6.26 -17.00 22.21
C HIS A 294 -4.87 -17.61 22.08
N LEU A 295 -4.36 -17.83 20.86
CA LEU A 295 -3.14 -18.61 20.60
C LEU A 295 -2.07 -17.80 19.86
N GLY A 296 -2.45 -16.71 19.18
CA GLY A 296 -1.56 -15.92 18.33
C GLY A 296 -0.62 -15.03 19.13
N PRO A 297 0.69 -15.31 19.20
CA PRO A 297 1.61 -14.50 19.99
C PRO A 297 1.68 -13.06 19.44
N GLY A 298 1.39 -12.09 20.30
CA GLY A 298 1.41 -10.66 19.95
C GLY A 298 0.20 -10.19 19.14
N CYS A 299 -0.78 -11.04 18.85
CA CYS A 299 -2.05 -10.64 18.24
C CYS A 299 -3.01 -10.18 19.33
N VAL A 300 -3.50 -8.94 19.25
CA VAL A 300 -4.38 -8.34 20.26
C VAL A 300 -5.50 -7.54 19.63
N GLY A 301 -6.56 -7.28 20.40
CA GLY A 301 -7.69 -6.46 19.97
C GLY A 301 -8.42 -7.07 18.77
N VAL A 302 -8.59 -8.40 18.77
CA VAL A 302 -9.19 -9.14 17.67
C VAL A 302 -10.68 -8.82 17.55
N GLN A 303 -11.12 -8.45 16.35
CA GLN A 303 -12.49 -8.08 16.03
C GLN A 303 -12.97 -8.85 14.80
N LYS A 304 -13.99 -9.67 14.99
CA LYS A 304 -14.61 -10.47 13.94
C LYS A 304 -15.72 -9.65 13.25
N ILE A 305 -15.43 -9.07 12.08
CA ILE A 305 -16.37 -8.25 11.31
C ILE A 305 -16.95 -9.10 10.17
N LEU A 306 -17.68 -10.15 10.54
CA LEU A 306 -18.09 -11.21 9.62
C LEU A 306 -19.31 -10.83 8.75
N ASN A 307 -20.10 -9.85 9.19
CA ASN A 307 -21.34 -9.44 8.51
C ASN A 307 -21.13 -8.33 7.46
N ALA A 308 -19.93 -7.77 7.35
CA ALA A 308 -19.61 -6.80 6.31
C ALA A 308 -19.75 -7.40 4.89
N ARG A 309 -19.83 -6.54 3.87
CA ARG A 309 -19.86 -6.97 2.46
C ARG A 309 -18.72 -7.94 2.16
N CYS A 310 -17.50 -7.58 2.56
CA CYS A 310 -16.34 -8.46 2.59
C CYS A 310 -16.08 -8.84 4.07
N PRO A 311 -16.41 -10.08 4.51
CA PRO A 311 -16.12 -10.53 5.86
C PRO A 311 -14.62 -10.46 6.16
N LEU A 312 -14.26 -9.96 7.34
CA LEU A 312 -12.86 -9.82 7.76
C LEU A 312 -12.65 -10.02 9.26
N VAL A 313 -11.42 -10.32 9.65
CA VAL A 313 -10.94 -10.29 11.04
C VAL A 313 -9.89 -9.19 11.16
N ARG A 314 -10.16 -8.22 12.02
CA ARG A 314 -9.26 -7.11 12.32
C ARG A 314 -8.51 -7.37 13.62
N PHE A 315 -7.20 -7.11 13.67
CA PHE A 315 -6.38 -7.26 14.88
C PHE A 315 -5.13 -6.38 14.81
N SER A 316 -4.47 -6.15 15.95
CA SER A 316 -3.17 -5.49 16.02
C SER A 316 -2.09 -6.51 16.31
N HIS A 317 -0.99 -6.49 15.54
CA HIS A 317 0.17 -7.34 15.79
C HIS A 317 1.26 -6.52 16.51
N GLN A 318 1.27 -6.62 17.85
CA GLN A 318 2.04 -5.78 18.78
C GLN A 318 3.53 -5.69 18.42
N ALA A 319 4.14 -6.83 18.09
CA ALA A 319 5.57 -6.88 17.79
C ALA A 319 5.93 -6.05 16.56
N SER A 320 5.09 -6.05 15.53
CA SER A 320 5.27 -5.23 14.32
C SER A 320 4.71 -3.81 14.43
N GLY A 321 3.74 -3.58 15.33
CA GLY A 321 2.97 -2.35 15.41
C GLY A 321 1.91 -2.18 14.30
N PHE A 322 1.65 -3.21 13.48
CA PHE A 322 0.68 -3.12 12.38
C PHE A 322 -0.75 -3.38 12.82
N GLN A 323 -1.67 -2.55 12.31
CA GLN A 323 -3.08 -2.85 12.23
C GLN A 323 -3.30 -3.79 11.03
N CYS A 324 -3.89 -4.96 11.27
CA CYS A 324 -4.02 -6.04 10.29
C CYS A 324 -5.50 -6.36 10.03
N ASP A 325 -5.85 -6.57 8.76
CA ASP A 325 -7.20 -6.98 8.33
C ASP A 325 -7.09 -8.27 7.49
N LEU A 326 -7.56 -9.40 8.02
CA LEU A 326 -7.52 -10.72 7.36
C LEU A 326 -8.85 -11.05 6.67
N THR A 327 -8.78 -11.41 5.39
CA THR A 327 -9.93 -11.78 4.53
C THR A 327 -9.66 -13.09 3.78
N THR A 328 -10.67 -13.72 3.18
CA THR A 328 -10.52 -15.02 2.46
C THR A 328 -11.07 -15.03 1.04
N ASN A 329 -12.04 -14.16 0.70
CA ASN A 329 -12.68 -14.19 -0.62
C ASN A 329 -12.78 -12.78 -1.21
N ASN A 330 -11.64 -12.27 -1.68
CA ASN A 330 -11.50 -10.93 -2.26
C ASN A 330 -10.43 -10.91 -3.36
N ARG A 331 -10.52 -11.85 -4.32
CA ARG A 331 -9.59 -11.96 -5.45
C ARG A 331 -9.59 -10.71 -6.35
N ILE A 332 -10.70 -9.99 -6.40
CA ILE A 332 -10.81 -8.70 -7.11
C ILE A 332 -9.91 -7.64 -6.48
N ALA A 333 -9.77 -7.60 -5.14
CA ALA A 333 -8.85 -6.66 -4.49
C ALA A 333 -7.37 -6.98 -4.75
N LEU A 334 -7.00 -8.25 -4.82
CA LEU A 334 -5.65 -8.65 -5.27
C LEU A 334 -5.37 -8.13 -6.68
N THR A 335 -6.31 -8.36 -7.60
CA THR A 335 -6.21 -7.94 -8.99
C THR A 335 -6.18 -6.41 -9.14
N SER A 336 -6.92 -5.69 -8.28
CA SER A 336 -6.86 -4.24 -8.18
C SER A 336 -5.53 -3.73 -7.63
N SER A 337 -4.93 -4.46 -6.69
CA SER A 337 -3.61 -4.12 -6.14
C SER A 337 -2.51 -4.25 -7.19
N GLU A 338 -2.61 -5.27 -8.06
CA GLU A 338 -1.69 -5.48 -9.17
C GLU A 338 -1.85 -4.43 -10.28
N LEU A 339 -3.09 -4.08 -10.65
CA LEU A 339 -3.33 -2.98 -11.59
C LEU A 339 -2.68 -1.67 -11.10
N LEU A 340 -2.86 -1.37 -9.81
CA LEU A 340 -2.25 -0.21 -9.18
C LEU A 340 -0.72 -0.30 -9.10
N TYR A 341 -0.18 -1.49 -8.84
CA TYR A 341 1.27 -1.74 -8.89
C TYR A 341 1.84 -1.41 -10.26
N ILE A 342 1.20 -1.88 -11.33
CA ILE A 342 1.61 -1.57 -12.71
C ILE A 342 1.58 -0.05 -12.92
N TYR A 343 0.47 0.62 -12.61
CA TYR A 343 0.38 2.08 -12.80
C TYR A 343 1.44 2.87 -12.02
N GLY A 344 1.73 2.49 -10.77
CA GLY A 344 2.75 3.16 -9.99
C GLY A 344 4.19 2.87 -10.44
N ALA A 345 4.42 1.76 -11.14
CA ALA A 345 5.72 1.38 -11.69
C ALA A 345 5.96 1.88 -13.12
N LEU A 346 4.90 2.29 -13.85
CA LEU A 346 5.02 2.78 -15.23
C LEU A 346 5.63 4.16 -15.34
N ASP A 347 5.35 5.06 -14.39
CA ASP A 347 5.85 6.43 -14.39
C ASP A 347 5.99 6.95 -12.95
N SER A 348 7.16 7.52 -12.61
CA SER A 348 7.46 7.98 -11.26
C SER A 348 6.51 9.08 -10.79
N ARG A 349 5.97 9.88 -11.71
CA ARG A 349 5.06 10.99 -11.40
C ARG A 349 3.74 10.51 -10.82
N VAL A 350 3.33 9.28 -11.13
CA VAL A 350 2.08 8.69 -10.62
C VAL A 350 2.14 8.57 -9.10
N ARG A 351 3.23 8.01 -8.56
CA ARG A 351 3.41 7.85 -7.11
C ARG A 351 3.51 9.21 -6.43
N ALA A 352 4.32 10.12 -6.96
CA ALA A 352 4.47 11.45 -6.41
C ALA A 352 3.13 12.22 -6.32
N LEU A 353 2.30 12.17 -7.37
CA LEU A 353 0.98 12.79 -7.37
C LEU A 353 0.00 12.09 -6.41
N VAL A 354 -0.09 10.76 -6.44
CA VAL A 354 -1.01 10.02 -5.56
C VAL A 354 -0.71 10.28 -4.09
N PHE A 355 0.55 10.25 -3.68
CA PHE A 355 0.93 10.55 -2.29
C PHE A 355 0.58 11.97 -1.90
N SER A 356 0.83 12.93 -2.79
CA SER A 356 0.62 14.35 -2.52
C SER A 356 -0.86 14.71 -2.44
N ILE A 357 -1.69 14.21 -3.35
CA ILE A 357 -3.14 14.38 -3.32
C ILE A 357 -3.75 13.68 -2.11
N ARG A 358 -3.30 12.49 -1.73
CA ARG A 358 -3.78 11.81 -0.50
C ARG A 358 -3.39 12.58 0.76
N CYS A 359 -2.18 13.15 0.81
CA CYS A 359 -1.74 13.98 1.92
C CYS A 359 -2.56 15.27 2.03
N TRP A 360 -2.77 15.96 0.91
CA TRP A 360 -3.66 17.13 0.81
C TRP A 360 -5.09 16.80 1.27
N ALA A 361 -5.66 15.72 0.77
CA ALA A 361 -7.01 15.32 1.12
C ALA A 361 -7.15 14.99 2.62
N ARG A 362 -6.12 14.36 3.21
CA ARG A 362 -6.08 14.11 4.66
C ARG A 362 -5.97 15.42 5.46
N ALA A 363 -5.10 16.34 5.05
CA ALA A 363 -4.90 17.64 5.71
C ALA A 363 -6.19 18.48 5.77
N HIS A 364 -7.04 18.36 4.75
CA HIS A 364 -8.32 19.08 4.67
C HIS A 364 -9.53 18.28 5.13
N SER A 365 -9.33 17.09 5.73
CA SER A 365 -10.41 16.22 6.21
C SER A 365 -11.42 15.87 5.11
N LEU A 366 -10.92 15.52 3.92
CA LEU A 366 -11.67 14.90 2.82
C LEU A 366 -11.62 13.37 2.91
N THR A 367 -10.63 12.84 3.62
CA THR A 367 -10.46 11.41 3.93
C THR A 367 -10.49 11.17 5.44
N SER A 368 -10.94 9.99 5.85
CA SER A 368 -10.99 9.56 7.24
C SER A 368 -10.42 8.14 7.39
N SER A 369 -9.91 7.82 8.58
CA SER A 369 -9.55 6.45 8.97
C SER A 369 -10.77 5.63 9.41
N ILE A 370 -11.92 6.29 9.61
CA ILE A 370 -13.17 5.65 10.00
C ILE A 370 -14.09 5.58 8.78
N PRO A 371 -14.81 4.48 8.53
CA PRO A 371 -15.80 4.39 7.46
C PRO A 371 -16.93 5.41 7.59
N GLY A 372 -17.36 6.01 6.48
CA GLY A 372 -18.46 6.96 6.44
C GLY A 372 -18.55 7.69 5.10
N ALA A 373 -19.04 8.93 5.11
CA ALA A 373 -19.38 9.68 3.90
C ALA A 373 -18.19 10.31 3.14
N TRP A 374 -16.96 10.09 3.62
CA TRP A 374 -15.73 10.68 3.07
C TRP A 374 -15.30 10.02 1.76
N ILE A 375 -14.53 10.74 0.95
CA ILE A 375 -13.88 10.13 -0.21
C ILE A 375 -12.82 9.16 0.29
N THR A 376 -12.82 7.93 -0.23
CA THR A 376 -11.83 6.93 0.17
C THR A 376 -10.48 7.19 -0.51
N ASN A 377 -9.39 6.72 0.09
CA ASN A 377 -8.06 6.78 -0.55
C ASN A 377 -8.04 6.06 -1.90
N PHE A 378 -8.77 4.94 -2.03
CA PHE A 378 -8.88 4.20 -3.28
C PHE A 378 -9.61 5.03 -4.36
N SER A 379 -10.72 5.68 -4.00
CA SER A 379 -11.44 6.61 -4.89
C SER A 379 -10.55 7.76 -5.36
N LEU A 380 -9.79 8.40 -4.46
CA LEU A 380 -8.85 9.47 -4.83
C LEU A 380 -7.75 8.97 -5.77
N THR A 381 -7.20 7.79 -5.52
CA THR A 381 -6.19 7.18 -6.41
C THR A 381 -6.77 6.91 -7.80
N MET A 382 -8.02 6.43 -7.90
CA MET A 382 -8.69 6.26 -9.21
C MET A 382 -8.88 7.60 -9.93
N MET A 383 -9.22 8.67 -9.22
CA MET A 383 -9.34 10.02 -9.80
C MET A 383 -7.99 10.50 -10.37
N VAL A 384 -6.89 10.30 -9.64
CA VAL A 384 -5.54 10.64 -10.13
C VAL A 384 -5.17 9.82 -11.36
N ILE A 385 -5.41 8.51 -11.35
CA ILE A 385 -5.13 7.64 -12.50
C ILE A 385 -5.93 8.08 -13.73
N PHE A 386 -7.22 8.36 -13.55
CA PHE A 386 -8.07 8.88 -14.61
C PHE A 386 -7.54 10.20 -15.19
N PHE A 387 -7.17 11.15 -14.33
CA PHE A 387 -6.56 12.41 -14.76
C PHE A 387 -5.28 12.18 -15.58
N LEU A 388 -4.43 11.24 -15.16
CA LEU A 388 -3.19 10.89 -15.87
C LEU A 388 -3.42 10.18 -17.21
N GLN A 389 -4.50 9.42 -17.34
CA GLN A 389 -4.94 8.85 -18.63
C GLN A 389 -5.44 9.91 -19.61
N ARG A 390 -5.90 11.06 -19.10
CA ARG A 390 -6.46 12.16 -19.88
C ARG A 390 -5.46 13.24 -20.30
N ARG A 391 -4.20 13.13 -19.90
CA ARG A 391 -3.14 14.01 -20.38
C ARG A 391 -2.93 13.86 -21.89
N SER A 392 -2.32 14.86 -22.51
CA SER A 392 -2.00 14.85 -23.94
C SER A 392 -0.51 15.12 -24.16
N PRO A 393 0.32 14.09 -24.47
CA PRO A 393 -0.04 12.68 -24.59
C PRO A 393 -0.37 12.02 -23.23
N PRO A 394 -1.09 10.88 -23.17
CA PRO A 394 -1.42 10.21 -21.92
C PRO A 394 -0.18 9.77 -21.13
N ILE A 395 -0.18 9.99 -19.81
CA ILE A 395 0.87 9.48 -18.92
C ILE A 395 0.64 8.00 -18.62
N LEU A 396 -0.62 7.60 -18.43
CA LEU A 396 -0.98 6.21 -18.16
C LEU A 396 -1.84 5.62 -19.29
N PRO A 397 -1.67 4.33 -19.62
CA PRO A 397 -2.59 3.63 -20.51
C PRO A 397 -3.94 3.36 -19.82
N THR A 398 -4.98 3.22 -20.62
CA THR A 398 -6.30 2.81 -20.12
C THR A 398 -6.32 1.32 -19.79
N LEU A 399 -7.22 0.87 -18.91
CA LEU A 399 -7.29 -0.56 -18.59
C LEU A 399 -7.76 -1.39 -19.80
N ASP A 400 -8.56 -0.86 -20.73
CA ASP A 400 -8.88 -1.54 -22.00
C ASP A 400 -7.65 -1.66 -22.92
N SER A 401 -6.75 -0.67 -22.91
CA SER A 401 -5.46 -0.76 -23.63
C SER A 401 -4.59 -1.86 -23.02
N LEU A 402 -4.49 -1.92 -21.69
CA LEU A 402 -3.75 -3.00 -21.00
C LEU A 402 -4.36 -4.38 -21.25
N LYS A 403 -5.69 -4.48 -21.34
CA LYS A 403 -6.40 -5.71 -21.73
C LYS A 403 -6.07 -6.14 -23.15
N THR A 404 -5.97 -5.21 -24.09
CA THR A 404 -5.64 -5.50 -25.50
C THR A 404 -4.20 -6.02 -25.64
N LEU A 405 -3.29 -5.58 -24.75
CA LEU A 405 -1.92 -6.07 -24.70
C LEU A 405 -1.78 -7.42 -24.01
N ALA A 406 -2.82 -7.94 -23.34
CA ALA A 406 -2.77 -9.20 -22.60
C ALA A 406 -2.69 -10.41 -23.53
N ASP A 407 -2.00 -11.47 -23.11
CA ASP A 407 -2.00 -12.77 -23.82
C ASP A 407 -2.83 -13.84 -23.08
N ALA A 408 -2.68 -15.10 -23.51
CA ALA A 408 -3.38 -16.23 -22.92
C ALA A 408 -2.98 -16.50 -21.46
N GLU A 409 -1.74 -16.19 -21.06
CA GLU A 409 -1.26 -16.36 -19.69
C GLU A 409 -1.85 -15.31 -18.74
N ASP A 410 -2.15 -14.12 -19.28
CA ASP A 410 -2.75 -13.00 -18.54
C ASP A 410 -4.26 -13.18 -18.28
N LYS A 411 -4.91 -14.19 -18.89
CA LYS A 411 -6.36 -14.39 -18.83
C LYS A 411 -6.83 -14.62 -17.39
N CYS A 412 -7.70 -13.73 -16.90
CA CYS A 412 -8.21 -13.77 -15.55
C CYS A 412 -9.70 -13.45 -15.52
N ILE A 413 -10.54 -14.41 -15.11
CA ILE A 413 -11.97 -14.24 -14.90
C ILE A 413 -12.27 -14.54 -13.43
N ILE A 414 -12.86 -13.58 -12.72
CA ILE A 414 -13.14 -13.69 -11.28
C ILE A 414 -14.62 -13.40 -11.08
N GLU A 415 -15.38 -14.38 -10.57
CA GLU A 415 -16.82 -14.22 -10.30
C GLU A 415 -17.61 -13.71 -11.52
N GLY A 416 -17.24 -14.18 -12.73
CA GLY A 416 -17.85 -13.76 -14.00
C GLY A 416 -17.33 -12.43 -14.55
N ASN A 417 -16.54 -11.67 -13.78
CA ASN A 417 -15.94 -10.42 -14.22
C ASN A 417 -14.63 -10.67 -14.97
N ASN A 418 -14.43 -9.97 -16.10
CA ASN A 418 -13.20 -10.06 -16.86
C ASN A 418 -12.13 -9.12 -16.30
N CYS A 419 -11.18 -9.71 -15.58
CA CYS A 419 -10.07 -9.01 -14.93
C CYS A 419 -8.75 -9.16 -15.70
N THR A 420 -8.82 -9.43 -17.00
CA THR A 420 -7.64 -9.65 -17.86
C THR A 420 -6.96 -8.34 -18.22
N PHE A 421 -5.65 -8.25 -17.99
CA PHE A 421 -4.76 -7.18 -18.44
C PHE A 421 -3.31 -7.68 -18.44
N VAL A 422 -2.46 -7.07 -19.26
CA VAL A 422 -1.03 -7.43 -19.37
C VAL A 422 -0.31 -7.29 -18.02
N ARG A 423 0.41 -8.32 -17.60
CA ARG A 423 1.15 -8.34 -16.32
C ARG A 423 2.64 -8.05 -16.46
N ASP A 424 3.18 -8.17 -17.67
CA ASP A 424 4.57 -7.85 -17.98
C ASP A 424 4.72 -6.36 -18.39
N LEU A 425 5.37 -5.59 -17.52
CA LEU A 425 5.60 -4.16 -17.73
C LEU A 425 6.47 -3.87 -18.96
N ASN A 426 7.29 -4.81 -19.42
CA ASN A 426 8.14 -4.61 -20.60
C ASN A 426 7.32 -4.54 -21.90
N ARG A 427 6.09 -5.06 -21.90
CA ARG A 427 5.17 -5.00 -23.05
C ARG A 427 4.41 -3.66 -23.13
N ILE A 428 4.49 -2.84 -22.10
CA ILE A 428 3.81 -1.54 -22.03
C ILE A 428 4.79 -0.46 -22.49
N LYS A 429 4.39 0.31 -23.51
CA LYS A 429 5.21 1.40 -24.03
C LYS A 429 5.26 2.56 -23.01
N PRO A 430 6.45 3.09 -22.68
CA PRO A 430 6.56 4.28 -21.85
C PRO A 430 5.82 5.48 -22.46
N SER A 431 5.30 6.36 -21.61
CA SER A 431 4.70 7.60 -22.06
C SER A 431 5.74 8.53 -22.69
N ARG A 432 5.32 9.32 -23.67
CA ARG A 432 6.10 10.43 -24.25
C ARG A 432 5.80 11.77 -23.59
N ASN A 433 4.95 11.78 -22.57
CA ASN A 433 4.56 12.99 -21.86
C ASN A 433 5.72 13.48 -20.99
N THR A 434 6.04 14.78 -21.09
CA THR A 434 7.14 15.43 -20.39
C THR A 434 6.68 16.50 -19.38
N GLU A 435 5.39 16.51 -19.02
CA GLU A 435 4.83 17.48 -18.07
C GLU A 435 5.42 17.29 -16.66
N THR A 436 5.76 18.40 -16.01
CA THR A 436 6.35 18.40 -14.66
C THR A 436 5.30 18.06 -13.61
N LEU A 437 5.76 17.64 -12.42
CA LEU A 437 4.86 17.38 -11.29
C LEU A 437 4.13 18.64 -10.85
N GLU A 438 4.80 19.79 -10.90
CA GLU A 438 4.20 21.09 -10.63
C GLU A 438 2.98 21.37 -11.53
N LEU A 439 3.16 21.21 -12.85
CA LEU A 439 2.08 21.41 -13.82
C LEU A 439 0.94 20.41 -13.58
N LEU A 440 1.28 19.13 -13.42
CA LEU A 440 0.27 18.08 -13.22
C LEU A 440 -0.52 18.26 -11.93
N LEU A 441 0.11 18.73 -10.85
CA LEU A 441 -0.56 19.03 -9.59
C LEU A 441 -1.56 20.19 -9.75
N LYS A 442 -1.14 21.27 -10.41
CA LYS A 442 -1.97 22.44 -10.70
C LYS A 442 -3.17 22.05 -11.55
N GLU A 443 -2.93 21.34 -12.64
CA GLU A 443 -3.97 20.91 -13.58
C GLU A 443 -4.89 19.84 -13.00
N PHE A 444 -4.43 19.00 -12.07
CA PHE A 444 -5.31 18.07 -11.36
C PHE A 444 -6.41 18.84 -10.60
N PHE A 445 -6.01 19.88 -9.85
CA PHE A 445 -6.95 20.71 -9.10
C PHE A 445 -7.85 21.53 -10.02
N GLU A 446 -7.32 22.05 -11.12
CA GLU A 446 -8.09 22.79 -12.11
C GLU A 446 -9.12 21.89 -12.81
N TYR A 447 -8.71 20.69 -13.23
CA TYR A 447 -9.58 19.71 -13.87
C TYR A 447 -10.74 19.31 -12.95
N PHE A 448 -10.45 18.84 -11.75
CA PHE A 448 -11.48 18.39 -10.82
C PHE A 448 -12.23 19.53 -10.11
N GLY A 449 -11.70 20.74 -10.10
CA GLY A 449 -12.44 21.94 -9.69
C GLY A 449 -13.54 22.33 -10.70
N ASN A 450 -13.41 21.91 -11.96
CA ASN A 450 -14.35 22.23 -13.04
C ASN A 450 -15.08 21.01 -13.61
N PHE A 451 -14.80 19.81 -13.11
CA PHE A 451 -15.43 18.57 -13.55
C PHE A 451 -16.93 18.56 -13.26
N ALA A 452 -17.73 18.20 -14.27
CA ALA A 452 -19.19 18.14 -14.19
C ALA A 452 -19.68 16.87 -13.47
N PHE A 453 -19.45 16.77 -12.15
CA PHE A 453 -19.83 15.61 -11.34
C PHE A 453 -21.35 15.34 -11.29
N ASP A 454 -22.18 16.31 -11.67
CA ASP A 454 -23.62 16.17 -11.81
C ASP A 454 -24.00 15.28 -13.00
N LYS A 455 -23.22 15.33 -14.09
CA LYS A 455 -23.49 14.62 -15.36
C LYS A 455 -22.56 13.45 -15.62
N ASN A 456 -21.29 13.61 -15.26
CA ASN A 456 -20.21 12.74 -15.72
C ASN A 456 -19.69 11.82 -14.61
N SER A 457 -19.30 10.63 -15.03
CA SER A 457 -18.66 9.59 -14.24
C SER A 457 -17.21 9.39 -14.67
N ILE A 458 -16.42 8.82 -13.76
CA ILE A 458 -15.00 8.55 -13.94
C ILE A 458 -14.82 7.07 -14.31
N ASN A 459 -14.20 6.82 -15.47
CA ASN A 459 -13.97 5.48 -15.99
C ASN A 459 -12.52 5.28 -16.46
N ILE A 460 -11.75 4.51 -15.69
CA ILE A 460 -10.34 4.22 -16.02
C ILE A 460 -10.15 3.10 -17.05
N ARG A 461 -11.23 2.40 -17.43
CA ARG A 461 -11.20 1.41 -18.52
C ARG A 461 -10.99 2.07 -19.86
N GLN A 462 -11.76 3.13 -20.12
CA GLN A 462 -11.71 3.89 -21.36
C GLN A 462 -10.87 5.17 -21.24
N GLY A 463 -10.60 5.66 -20.03
CA GLY A 463 -9.88 6.92 -19.82
C GLY A 463 -10.68 8.15 -20.29
N SER A 464 -12.01 8.06 -20.30
CA SER A 464 -12.91 9.11 -20.77
C SER A 464 -14.06 9.36 -19.80
N GLU A 465 -14.61 10.58 -19.86
CA GLU A 465 -15.85 10.92 -19.16
C GLU A 465 -17.04 10.18 -19.78
N GLN A 466 -17.97 9.71 -18.95
CA GLN A 466 -19.19 9.03 -19.39
C GLN A 466 -20.39 9.55 -18.62
N ASN A 467 -21.59 9.51 -19.22
CA ASN A 467 -22.83 9.81 -18.50
C ASN A 467 -22.97 8.92 -17.25
N LYS A 468 -23.43 9.51 -16.15
CA LYS A 468 -23.60 8.78 -14.89
C LYS A 468 -24.69 7.71 -14.99
N PRO A 469 -24.41 6.47 -14.56
CA PRO A 469 -25.43 5.42 -14.48
C PRO A 469 -26.48 5.63 -13.39
N ASP A 470 -26.17 6.42 -12.35
CA ASP A 470 -27.10 6.74 -11.26
C ASP A 470 -26.89 8.18 -10.73
N SER A 471 -27.76 8.60 -9.81
CA SER A 471 -27.76 9.95 -9.22
C SER A 471 -26.77 10.14 -8.07
N SER A 472 -25.83 9.22 -7.83
CA SER A 472 -24.82 9.37 -6.77
C SER A 472 -24.02 10.65 -6.95
N PRO A 473 -23.65 11.39 -5.87
CA PRO A 473 -22.83 12.60 -5.98
C PRO A 473 -21.55 12.40 -6.80
N LEU A 474 -20.76 11.39 -6.42
CA LEU A 474 -19.53 11.01 -7.10
C LEU A 474 -19.68 9.59 -7.66
N TYR A 475 -19.49 9.43 -8.96
CA TYR A 475 -19.52 8.13 -9.63
C TYR A 475 -18.15 7.78 -10.20
N ILE A 476 -17.48 6.81 -9.60
CA ILE A 476 -16.26 6.21 -10.12
C ILE A 476 -16.55 4.73 -10.36
N GLN A 477 -16.48 4.30 -11.62
CA GLN A 477 -16.75 2.92 -11.98
C GLN A 477 -15.64 2.01 -11.42
N ASN A 478 -16.02 0.91 -10.77
CA ASN A 478 -15.06 -0.13 -10.39
C ASN A 478 -14.46 -0.75 -11.68
N PRO A 479 -13.12 -0.83 -11.80
CA PRO A 479 -12.47 -1.28 -13.02
C PRO A 479 -12.79 -2.71 -13.43
N PHE A 480 -13.16 -3.57 -12.47
CA PHE A 480 -13.42 -4.99 -12.70
C PHE A 480 -14.88 -5.37 -12.48
N GLU A 481 -15.58 -4.73 -11.56
CA GLU A 481 -17.03 -4.92 -11.34
C GLU A 481 -17.81 -3.74 -11.95
N THR A 482 -18.00 -3.69 -13.26
CA THR A 482 -18.45 -2.49 -13.99
C THR A 482 -19.83 -1.95 -13.59
N SER A 483 -20.65 -2.74 -12.89
CA SER A 483 -21.94 -2.31 -12.33
C SER A 483 -21.81 -1.54 -11.01
N LEU A 484 -20.62 -1.46 -10.43
CA LEU A 484 -20.39 -0.88 -9.10
C LEU A 484 -19.74 0.50 -9.16
N ASN A 485 -20.29 1.41 -8.36
CA ASN A 485 -19.69 2.68 -8.02
C ASN A 485 -18.83 2.54 -6.75
N ILE A 486 -17.51 2.73 -6.85
CA ILE A 486 -16.59 2.62 -5.71
C ILE A 486 -16.69 3.80 -4.73
N SER A 487 -17.35 4.89 -5.14
CA SER A 487 -17.57 6.09 -4.33
C SER A 487 -19.03 6.27 -3.92
N LYS A 488 -19.83 5.19 -3.92
CA LYS A 488 -21.25 5.24 -3.53
C LYS A 488 -21.49 5.74 -2.11
N ASN A 489 -20.50 5.66 -1.23
CA ASN A 489 -20.56 6.18 0.13
C ASN A 489 -20.46 7.72 0.21
N VAL A 490 -19.95 8.39 -0.84
CA VAL A 490 -19.63 9.82 -0.79
C VAL A 490 -20.90 10.67 -0.82
N SER A 491 -21.04 11.56 0.16
CA SER A 491 -22.18 12.49 0.21
C SER A 491 -21.95 13.74 -0.65
N GLN A 492 -23.04 14.42 -1.03
CA GLN A 492 -22.98 15.67 -1.79
C GLN A 492 -22.17 16.75 -1.07
N SER A 493 -22.29 16.84 0.25
CA SER A 493 -21.52 17.79 1.07
C SER A 493 -20.01 17.52 1.00
N GLN A 494 -19.59 16.25 1.05
CA GLN A 494 -18.17 15.91 0.96
C GLN A 494 -17.61 16.14 -0.44
N LEU A 495 -18.40 15.85 -1.48
CA LEU A 495 -18.00 16.17 -2.86
C LEU A 495 -17.88 17.68 -3.08
N GLN A 496 -18.85 18.47 -2.62
CA GLN A 496 -18.80 19.93 -2.76
C GLN A 496 -17.56 20.50 -2.05
N LYS A 497 -17.28 20.02 -0.84
CA LYS A 497 -16.07 20.39 -0.09
C LYS A 497 -14.80 20.05 -0.88
N PHE A 498 -14.74 18.89 -1.54
CA PHE A 498 -13.62 18.53 -2.41
C PHE A 498 -13.46 19.52 -3.57
N VAL A 499 -14.55 19.87 -4.26
CA VAL A 499 -14.53 20.82 -5.39
C VAL A 499 -14.06 22.20 -4.94
N ASP A 500 -14.59 22.71 -3.82
CA ASP A 500 -14.21 24.03 -3.29
C ASP A 500 -12.72 24.08 -2.93
N LEU A 501 -12.21 23.02 -2.30
CA LEU A 501 -10.79 22.91 -1.97
C LEU A 501 -9.91 22.73 -3.20
N ALA A 502 -10.38 22.01 -4.24
CA ALA A 502 -9.65 21.88 -5.50
C ALA A 502 -9.51 23.24 -6.18
N ARG A 503 -10.61 24.00 -6.34
CA ARG A 503 -10.59 25.37 -6.88
C ARG A 503 -9.67 26.29 -6.07
N GLN A 504 -9.76 26.23 -4.74
CA GLN A 504 -8.88 27.02 -3.87
C GLN A 504 -7.41 26.64 -4.05
N SER A 505 -7.10 25.35 -4.17
CA SER A 505 -5.72 24.86 -4.33
C SER A 505 -5.13 25.26 -5.69
N ALA A 506 -5.92 25.17 -6.76
CA ALA A 506 -5.55 25.68 -8.08
C ALA A 506 -5.24 27.18 -8.03
N TRP A 507 -6.08 27.99 -7.37
CA TRP A 507 -5.85 29.43 -7.21
C TRP A 507 -4.56 29.74 -6.44
N ILE A 508 -4.24 28.99 -5.37
CA ILE A 508 -3.01 29.19 -4.60
C ILE A 508 -1.78 28.97 -5.50
N LEU A 509 -1.75 27.86 -6.24
CA LEU A 509 -0.63 27.53 -7.12
C LEU A 509 -0.48 28.52 -8.28
N GLN A 510 -1.58 29.10 -8.78
CA GLN A 510 -1.53 30.14 -9.83
C GLN A 510 -0.97 31.49 -9.33
N GLN A 511 -1.12 31.81 -8.04
CA GLN A 511 -0.64 33.08 -7.47
C GLN A 511 0.84 33.01 -7.08
N GLU A 512 1.30 31.87 -6.58
CA GLU A 512 2.70 31.69 -6.16
C GLU A 512 3.69 31.70 -7.35
N ASP A 513 3.22 31.45 -8.58
CA ASP A 513 3.97 31.66 -9.83
C ASP A 513 4.49 33.11 -9.98
N ARG A 514 3.88 34.10 -9.30
CA ARG A 514 4.25 35.53 -9.43
C ARG A 514 5.15 36.07 -8.32
N ASP A 515 5.17 35.43 -7.15
CA ASP A 515 5.84 35.92 -5.93
C ASP A 515 6.57 34.76 -5.23
N ARG A 516 7.51 34.09 -5.91
CA ARG A 516 8.27 32.99 -5.30
C ARG A 516 9.06 33.53 -4.09
N PRO A 517 8.75 33.10 -2.85
CA PRO A 517 9.46 33.61 -1.68
C PRO A 517 10.92 33.14 -1.72
N SER A 518 11.85 34.01 -1.31
CA SER A 518 13.23 33.61 -1.10
C SER A 518 13.29 32.47 -0.07
N ILE A 519 14.15 31.47 -0.31
CA ILE A 519 14.37 30.29 0.57
C ILE A 519 14.61 30.69 2.03
N SER A 520 15.12 31.91 2.26
CA SER A 520 15.37 32.50 3.58
C SER A 520 14.13 32.86 4.41
N SER A 521 12.92 32.84 3.84
CA SER A 521 11.74 33.40 4.53
C SER A 521 11.02 32.43 5.48
N ASN A 522 11.38 31.14 5.51
CA ASN A 522 10.70 30.08 6.28
C ASN A 522 9.16 30.06 6.09
N ARG A 523 8.66 30.65 4.99
CA ARG A 523 7.24 30.74 4.68
C ARG A 523 6.80 29.50 3.89
N PRO A 524 5.62 28.96 4.20
CA PRO A 524 4.99 27.93 3.36
C PRO A 524 4.86 28.40 1.91
N TRP A 525 5.22 27.53 0.97
CA TRP A 525 5.06 27.73 -0.47
C TRP A 525 4.84 26.39 -1.18
N GLY A 526 4.28 26.40 -2.38
CA GLY A 526 4.02 25.22 -3.19
C GLY A 526 3.10 24.22 -2.50
N LEU A 527 3.49 22.95 -2.49
CA LEU A 527 2.80 21.88 -1.78
C LEU A 527 2.64 22.19 -0.29
N ALA A 528 3.64 22.80 0.36
CA ALA A 528 3.56 23.12 1.79
C ALA A 528 2.39 24.09 2.07
N SER A 529 2.14 25.09 1.21
CA SER A 529 0.98 25.97 1.29
C SER A 529 -0.35 25.20 1.21
N LEU A 530 -0.40 24.15 0.39
CA LEU A 530 -1.58 23.32 0.21
C LEU A 530 -1.85 22.38 1.39
N LEU A 531 -0.84 22.00 2.17
CA LEU A 531 -0.98 21.11 3.32
C LEU A 531 -1.42 21.82 4.61
N LEU A 532 -1.51 23.15 4.61
CA LEU A 532 -1.97 23.92 5.77
C LEU A 532 -3.51 23.86 5.92
N PRO A 533 -4.04 23.51 7.10
CA PRO A 533 -5.48 23.57 7.36
C PRO A 533 -6.02 24.99 7.22
N SER A 534 -7.20 25.14 6.62
CA SER A 534 -7.85 26.44 6.35
C SER A 534 -8.03 27.34 7.59
N VAL A 535 -8.02 26.77 8.81
CA VAL A 535 -8.15 27.51 10.07
C VAL A 535 -6.91 28.36 10.38
N ASN A 536 -5.71 27.89 10.06
CA ASN A 536 -4.45 28.62 10.30
C ASN A 536 -4.20 29.74 9.28
N ARG A 537 -5.01 29.84 8.22
CA ARG A 537 -4.88 30.89 7.19
C ARG A 537 -5.48 32.24 7.64
N LYS A 538 -6.33 32.27 8.67
CA LYS A 538 -7.05 33.48 9.10
C LYS A 538 -6.16 34.60 9.67
N SER A 539 -4.91 34.34 10.08
CA SER A 539 -3.99 35.40 10.52
C SER A 539 -3.31 36.12 9.34
N PHE A 540 -3.17 35.46 8.18
CA PHE A 540 -2.49 36.02 7.00
C PHE A 540 -3.44 36.63 5.96
N THR A 541 -4.71 36.20 5.90
CA THR A 541 -5.67 36.64 4.87
C THR A 541 -6.49 37.88 5.23
N LYS A 542 -6.66 38.22 6.51
CA LYS A 542 -7.47 39.39 6.94
C LYS A 542 -6.95 40.74 6.42
N LYS A 543 -5.64 40.88 6.19
CA LYS A 543 -5.07 42.12 5.62
C LYS A 543 -5.22 42.24 4.10
N LYS A 544 -5.39 41.14 3.35
CA LYS A 544 -5.49 41.15 1.87
C LYS A 544 -6.93 41.15 1.35
N SER A 545 -7.87 40.47 2.04
CA SER A 545 -9.28 40.42 1.63
C SER A 545 -9.96 41.81 1.62
N ASN A 546 -9.67 42.66 2.61
CA ASN A 546 -10.25 44.01 2.69
C ASN A 546 -9.68 44.97 1.63
N LYS A 547 -8.45 44.75 1.17
CA LYS A 547 -7.82 45.56 0.11
C LYS A 547 -8.45 45.27 -1.25
N PHE A 548 -8.81 44.01 -1.51
CA PHE A 548 -9.36 43.56 -2.79
C PHE A 548 -10.83 43.92 -2.99
N ALA A 549 -11.65 43.96 -1.93
CA ALA A 549 -13.03 44.46 -2.03
C ALA A 549 -13.05 45.94 -2.45
N ILE A 550 -12.06 46.73 -2.00
CA ILE A 550 -11.92 48.14 -2.35
C ILE A 550 -11.39 48.30 -3.79
N GLU A 551 -10.42 47.48 -4.19
CA GLU A 551 -9.75 47.57 -5.51
C GLU A 551 -10.63 47.06 -6.67
N THR A 552 -11.45 46.03 -6.42
CA THR A 552 -12.44 45.52 -7.39
C THR A 552 -13.57 46.52 -7.63
N VAL A 553 -14.05 47.19 -6.57
CA VAL A 553 -15.04 48.27 -6.68
C VAL A 553 -14.44 49.49 -7.39
N LYS A 554 -13.15 49.80 -7.17
CA LYS A 554 -12.45 50.88 -7.85
C LYS A 554 -12.32 50.63 -9.36
N ASN A 555 -11.91 49.42 -9.75
CA ASN A 555 -11.76 49.03 -11.16
C ASN A 555 -13.11 48.97 -11.89
N LEU A 556 -14.18 48.53 -11.21
CA LEU A 556 -15.55 48.59 -11.74
C LEU A 556 -16.05 50.03 -11.92
N LEU A 557 -15.77 50.92 -10.96
CA LEU A 557 -16.13 52.34 -11.06
C LEU A 557 -15.33 53.08 -12.14
N GLU A 558 -14.07 52.73 -12.36
CA GLU A 558 -13.26 53.28 -13.44
C GLU A 558 -13.70 52.76 -14.81
N SER A 559 -14.09 51.49 -14.92
CA SER A 559 -14.66 50.92 -16.17
C SER A 559 -16.01 51.56 -16.54
N LEU A 560 -16.83 51.92 -15.56
CA LEU A 560 -18.09 52.65 -15.79
C LEU A 560 -17.88 54.13 -16.16
N LYS A 561 -16.78 54.75 -15.71
CA LYS A 561 -16.41 56.13 -16.10
C LYS A 561 -15.74 56.21 -17.47
N GLY A 562 -15.09 55.13 -17.93
CA GLY A 562 -14.43 55.06 -19.24
C GLY A 562 -15.36 54.93 -20.45
N ASN A 563 -16.59 54.44 -20.25
CA ASN A 563 -17.58 54.27 -21.32
C ASN A 563 -18.50 55.48 -21.54
N GLY A 564 -18.15 56.63 -20.96
CA GLY A 564 -18.97 57.84 -20.94
C GLY A 564 -18.56 58.91 -21.94
N THR A 565 -17.92 58.61 -23.07
CA THR A 565 -17.67 59.62 -24.12
C THR A 565 -17.30 58.96 -25.43
N GLU A 566 -18.30 58.68 -26.28
CA GLU A 566 -18.12 58.70 -27.75
C GLU A 566 -19.47 58.92 -28.47
N ASN A 567 -19.66 60.18 -28.88
CA ASN A 567 -20.29 60.68 -30.11
C ASN A 567 -21.49 59.94 -30.74
N PHE A 568 -22.70 60.50 -30.52
CA PHE A 568 -23.77 60.48 -31.52
C PHE A 568 -23.93 61.88 -32.14
N THR A 569 -23.58 61.99 -33.42
CA THR A 569 -23.91 63.14 -34.26
C THR A 569 -25.12 62.82 -35.13
N LYS A 570 -26.11 63.73 -35.09
CA LYS A 570 -27.19 64.04 -36.06
C LYS A 570 -28.12 62.89 -36.52
N THR A 571 -29.42 63.01 -36.21
CA THR A 571 -30.39 63.66 -37.12
C THR A 571 -31.78 63.74 -36.46
N SER A 572 -32.42 64.89 -36.63
CA SER A 572 -33.76 65.21 -36.17
C SER A 572 -34.84 64.62 -37.09
N GLY A 573 -35.79 63.88 -36.54
CA GLY A 573 -37.00 63.46 -37.24
C GLY A 573 -38.15 63.23 -36.27
N LYS A 574 -38.97 64.25 -36.06
CA LYS A 574 -40.29 64.13 -35.41
C LYS A 574 -41.17 63.18 -36.21
N ARG A 575 -41.75 62.16 -35.58
CA ARG A 575 -43.11 61.68 -35.90
C ARG A 575 -43.74 60.98 -34.70
N THR A 576 -44.98 61.38 -34.47
CA THR A 576 -45.93 61.05 -33.41
C THR A 576 -46.60 59.69 -33.64
N ILE A 577 -46.88 58.98 -32.52
CA ILE A 577 -48.09 58.20 -32.15
C ILE A 577 -48.58 57.10 -33.12
N SER A 578 -48.64 55.85 -32.65
CA SER A 578 -49.90 55.07 -32.53
C SER A 578 -49.70 53.73 -31.83
N THR A 579 -50.60 53.45 -30.90
CA THR A 579 -50.90 52.17 -30.24
C THR A 579 -51.68 51.20 -31.16
N GLN A 580 -51.80 49.95 -30.69
CA GLN A 580 -52.53 48.76 -31.21
C GLN A 580 -51.72 47.88 -32.18
N ALA A 581 -51.67 46.55 -32.04
CA ALA A 581 -52.43 45.58 -31.25
C ALA A 581 -51.53 44.45 -30.75
#